data_AF-A0A6G2DBC7-F1
#
_entry.id   AF-A0A6G2DBC7-F1
#
_cell.length_a   1.000
_cell.length_b   1.000
_cell.length_c   1.000
_cell.angle_alpha   90.00
_cell.angle_beta   90.00
_cell.angle_gamma   90.00
#
_symmetry.space_group_name_H-M   'P 1'
#
loop_
_entity.id
_entity.type
_entity.pdbx_description
1 polymer ?
#
loop_
_entity_poly.entity_id
_entity_poly.type
_entity_poly.pdbx_seq_one_letter_code
_entity_poly.pdbx_strand_id
1 'polypeptide(L)'
;MTFKSGFVAILGRPNVGKSTFLNHVMGQKIAIMSDKAQTTRNKIMGIYTTDKEQIVFIDTPGIHKPKTALGDFMVESAYSTLREVDTVLFMVPADEARGKGDDMIIERLKAAKVPVILVVNKIDKVHPDQLLSQIDDFRNQMDFKEIVPISALQGNNVSRLVDILSENLDEGFQYFPSDQITDHPD
;
A
#
# COMPACT_ATOMS: atom_id res chain seq x y z
N MET A 1 -4.07 -23.95 -14.84
CA MET A 1 -3.99 -22.50 -14.52
C MET A 1 -2.52 -22.19 -14.37
N THR A 2 -2.07 -21.10 -14.98
CA THR A 2 -0.71 -20.57 -14.83
C THR A 2 -0.61 -19.85 -13.48
N PHE A 3 0.52 -20.02 -12.79
CA PHE A 3 0.79 -19.35 -11.52
C PHE A 3 1.12 -17.88 -11.79
N LYS A 4 0.59 -16.98 -10.97
CA LYS A 4 0.86 -15.54 -11.09
C LYS A 4 1.72 -15.04 -9.94
N SER A 5 2.58 -14.06 -10.18
CA SER A 5 3.33 -13.47 -9.08
C SER A 5 3.75 -12.03 -9.37
N GLY A 6 4.01 -11.29 -8.29
CA GLY A 6 4.56 -9.94 -8.40
C GLY A 6 4.71 -9.23 -7.07
N PHE A 7 5.34 -8.06 -7.14
CA PHE A 7 5.67 -7.20 -6.02
C PHE A 7 4.75 -5.98 -5.99
N VAL A 8 4.24 -5.67 -4.81
CA VAL A 8 3.27 -4.59 -4.59
C VAL A 8 3.77 -3.66 -3.48
N ALA A 9 4.13 -2.42 -3.83
CA ALA A 9 4.51 -1.43 -2.82
C ALA A 9 3.28 -0.77 -2.20
N ILE A 10 3.28 -0.62 -0.87
CA ILE A 10 2.26 0.16 -0.15
C ILE A 10 2.87 1.51 0.24
N LEU A 11 2.40 2.58 -0.41
CA LEU A 11 2.86 3.95 -0.19
C LEU A 11 1.77 4.83 0.41
N GLY A 12 2.18 5.87 1.12
CA GLY A 12 1.26 6.84 1.72
C GLY A 12 1.90 7.56 2.89
N ARG A 13 1.24 8.62 3.37
CA ARG A 13 1.65 9.36 4.56
C ARG A 13 1.75 8.44 5.80
N PRO A 14 2.41 8.87 6.89
CA PRO A 14 2.26 8.20 8.18
C PRO A 14 0.77 8.05 8.57
N ASN A 15 0.44 6.99 9.30
CA ASN A 15 -0.88 6.76 9.92
C ASN A 15 -2.09 6.60 8.96
N VAL A 16 -1.87 6.41 7.66
CA VAL A 16 -2.95 6.13 6.69
C VAL A 16 -3.44 4.67 6.73
N GLY A 17 -2.75 3.79 7.47
CA GLY A 17 -3.15 2.39 7.70
C GLY A 17 -2.44 1.32 6.86
N LYS A 18 -1.26 1.63 6.30
CA LYS A 18 -0.46 0.70 5.48
C LYS A 18 -0.16 -0.63 6.19
N SER A 19 0.43 -0.57 7.38
CA SER A 19 0.75 -1.76 8.18
C SER A 19 -0.50 -2.49 8.71
N THR A 20 -1.61 -1.76 8.94
CA THR A 20 -2.91 -2.37 9.29
C THR A 20 -3.44 -3.20 8.13
N PHE A 21 -3.39 -2.67 6.91
CA PHE A 21 -3.76 -3.40 5.71
C PHE A 21 -2.88 -4.64 5.52
N LEU A 22 -1.56 -4.48 5.65
CA LEU A 22 -0.63 -5.60 5.52
C LEU A 22 -0.96 -6.72 6.51
N ASN A 23 -1.09 -6.39 7.80
CA ASN A 23 -1.44 -7.38 8.82
C ASN A 23 -2.80 -8.04 8.56
N HIS A 24 -3.77 -7.30 8.03
CA HIS A 24 -5.08 -7.83 7.68
C HIS A 24 -4.98 -8.87 6.55
N VAL A 25 -4.28 -8.53 5.46
CA VAL A 25 -4.07 -9.45 4.32
C VAL A 25 -3.32 -10.70 4.77
N MET A 26 -2.32 -10.54 5.64
CA MET A 26 -1.53 -11.66 6.14
C MET A 26 -2.23 -12.51 7.20
N GLY A 27 -3.37 -12.07 7.72
CA GLY A 27 -4.11 -12.74 8.80
C GLY A 27 -3.35 -12.80 10.14
N GLN A 28 -2.19 -12.14 10.24
CA GLN A 28 -1.32 -12.16 11.41
C GLN A 28 -0.49 -10.87 11.48
N LYS A 29 0.06 -10.59 12.65
CA LYS A 29 0.79 -9.35 12.91
C LYS A 29 2.26 -9.49 12.50
N ILE A 30 2.59 -9.11 11.27
CA ILE A 30 3.97 -9.04 10.78
C ILE A 30 4.57 -7.63 10.79
N ALA A 31 3.72 -6.59 10.79
CA ALA A 31 4.15 -5.19 10.78
C ALA A 31 3.72 -4.45 12.06
N ILE A 32 4.56 -3.52 12.52
CA ILE A 32 4.34 -2.74 13.73
C ILE A 32 3.27 -1.66 13.48
N MET A 33 2.19 -1.69 14.27
CA MET A 33 1.12 -0.68 14.26
C MET A 33 1.23 0.24 15.49
N SER A 34 1.16 1.57 15.29
CA SER A 34 0.99 2.58 16.34
C SER A 34 0.44 3.86 15.74
N ASP A 35 -0.27 4.65 16.54
CA ASP A 35 -0.69 6.01 16.18
C ASP A 35 0.47 7.01 16.18
N LYS A 36 1.63 6.65 16.76
CA LYS A 36 2.83 7.46 16.67
C LYS A 36 3.38 7.41 15.24
N ALA A 37 3.57 8.59 14.64
CA ALA A 37 4.26 8.67 13.35
C ALA A 37 5.65 7.99 13.42
N GLN A 38 6.09 7.39 12.31
CA GLN A 38 7.41 6.74 12.13
C GLN A 38 7.59 5.35 12.79
N THR A 39 6.55 4.52 12.81
CA THR A 39 6.64 3.10 13.24
C THR A 39 7.50 2.24 12.32
N THR A 40 7.27 2.34 11.01
CA THR A 40 7.98 1.57 9.99
C THR A 40 9.21 2.36 9.55
N ARG A 41 10.39 1.97 10.02
CA ARG A 41 11.69 2.61 9.67
C ARG A 41 12.43 1.89 8.54
N ASN A 42 12.20 0.58 8.41
CA ASN A 42 12.73 -0.27 7.35
C ASN A 42 11.56 -0.76 6.47
N LYS A 43 11.84 -1.19 5.24
CA LYS A 43 10.86 -1.93 4.43
C LYS A 43 10.55 -3.26 5.12
N ILE A 44 9.30 -3.69 5.11
CA ILE A 44 8.87 -5.01 5.60
C ILE A 44 8.17 -5.71 4.44
N MET A 45 8.55 -6.96 4.16
CA MET A 45 7.86 -7.76 3.15
C MET A 45 6.79 -8.64 3.81
N GLY A 46 5.58 -8.65 3.26
CA GLY A 46 4.57 -9.67 3.54
C GLY A 46 4.34 -10.52 2.31
N ILE A 47 4.52 -11.82 2.45
CA ILE A 47 4.51 -12.77 1.34
C ILE A 47 3.18 -13.53 1.38
N TYR A 48 2.20 -13.06 0.61
CA TYR A 48 0.90 -13.70 0.48
C TYR A 48 0.95 -14.75 -0.62
N THR A 49 0.85 -16.03 -0.26
CA THR A 49 0.93 -17.16 -1.21
C THR A 49 -0.34 -17.99 -1.17
N THR A 50 -0.85 -18.34 -2.35
CA THR A 50 -1.91 -19.35 -2.55
C THR A 50 -1.46 -20.36 -3.59
N ASP A 51 -2.28 -21.39 -3.87
CA ASP A 51 -1.99 -22.36 -4.93
C ASP A 51 -1.95 -21.75 -6.34
N LYS A 52 -2.46 -20.52 -6.51
CA LYS A 52 -2.59 -19.86 -7.82
C LYS A 52 -1.67 -18.66 -7.99
N GLU A 53 -1.19 -18.08 -6.89
CA GLU A 53 -0.42 -16.84 -6.96
C GLU A 53 0.46 -16.56 -5.75
N GLN A 54 1.42 -15.66 -5.93
CA GLN A 54 2.19 -15.06 -4.85
C GLN A 54 2.29 -13.54 -5.01
N ILE A 55 1.76 -12.81 -4.03
CA ILE A 55 1.86 -11.34 -3.94
C ILE A 55 2.85 -10.99 -2.84
N VAL A 56 3.93 -10.31 -3.21
CA VAL A 56 4.93 -9.81 -2.25
C VAL A 56 4.63 -8.35 -1.95
N PHE A 57 3.96 -8.10 -0.83
CA PHE A 57 3.68 -6.76 -0.35
C PHE A 57 4.93 -6.14 0.28
N ILE A 58 5.25 -4.91 -0.08
CA ILE A 58 6.33 -4.14 0.51
C ILE A 58 5.72 -2.97 1.30
N ASP A 59 5.62 -3.09 2.62
CA ASP A 59 5.24 -1.98 3.50
C ASP A 59 6.41 -1.02 3.64
N THR A 60 6.15 0.27 3.41
CA THR A 60 7.18 1.30 3.37
C THR A 60 7.03 2.29 4.52
N PRO A 61 8.14 2.96 4.92
CA PRO A 61 8.06 4.11 5.81
C PRO A 61 7.04 5.16 5.34
N GLY A 62 6.33 5.76 6.27
CA GLY A 62 5.38 6.83 5.96
C GLY A 62 6.08 8.06 5.37
N ILE A 63 5.65 8.49 4.18
CA ILE A 63 6.26 9.60 3.46
C ILE A 63 5.83 10.93 4.07
N HIS A 64 6.79 11.75 4.44
CA HIS A 64 6.58 13.06 5.06
C HIS A 64 7.71 14.00 4.67
N LYS A 65 7.55 15.31 4.88
CA LYS A 65 8.65 16.26 4.69
C LYS A 65 9.74 15.97 5.73
N PRO A 66 10.95 15.56 5.31
CA PRO A 66 12.01 15.23 6.25
C PRO A 66 12.56 16.49 6.93
N LYS A 67 13.00 16.32 8.17
CA LYS A 67 13.66 17.36 8.98
C LYS A 67 15.04 16.91 9.51
N THR A 68 15.40 15.66 9.23
CA THR A 68 16.60 14.99 9.72
C THR A 68 17.09 14.02 8.65
N ALA A 69 18.37 13.67 8.68
CA ALA A 69 18.97 12.71 7.73
C ALA A 69 18.29 11.32 7.77
N LEU A 70 17.83 10.89 8.95
CA LEU A 70 17.03 9.66 9.06
C LEU A 70 15.70 9.79 8.33
N GLY A 71 15.03 10.95 8.44
CA GLY A 71 13.81 11.23 7.69
C GLY A 71 14.04 11.21 6.18
N ASP A 72 15.14 11.82 5.71
CA ASP A 72 15.52 11.79 4.29
C ASP A 72 15.72 10.36 3.80
N PHE A 73 16.49 9.56 4.54
CA PHE A 73 16.71 8.15 4.24
C PHE A 73 15.40 7.36 4.17
N MET A 74 14.48 7.58 5.10
CA MET A 74 13.18 6.88 5.11
C MET A 74 12.33 7.22 3.87
N VAL A 75 12.30 8.50 3.47
CA VAL A 75 11.56 8.95 2.28
C VAL A 75 12.17 8.39 1.01
N GLU A 76 13.50 8.44 0.88
CA GLU A 76 14.19 7.86 -0.28
C GLU A 76 14.07 6.34 -0.34
N SER A 77 14.09 5.66 0.80
CA SER A 77 13.82 4.21 0.88
C SER A 77 12.41 3.88 0.41
N ALA A 78 11.39 4.66 0.81
CA ALA A 78 10.03 4.47 0.32
C ALA A 78 9.94 4.70 -1.20
N TYR A 79 10.55 5.74 -1.75
CA TYR A 79 10.52 5.98 -3.20
C TYR A 79 11.39 5.01 -4.02
N SER A 80 12.41 4.40 -3.42
CA SER A 80 13.24 3.41 -4.10
C SER A 80 12.44 2.18 -4.56
N THR A 81 11.37 1.82 -3.84
CA THR A 81 10.51 0.66 -4.19
C THR A 81 9.79 0.84 -5.52
N LEU A 82 9.57 2.08 -5.96
CA LEU A 82 8.89 2.37 -7.24
C LEU A 82 9.61 1.78 -8.47
N ARG A 83 10.89 1.41 -8.34
CA ARG A 83 11.68 0.77 -9.40
C ARG A 83 11.66 -0.75 -9.36
N GLU A 84 11.13 -1.33 -8.29
CA GLU A 84 11.27 -2.75 -7.94
C GLU A 84 9.92 -3.47 -7.90
N VAL A 85 8.81 -2.77 -8.19
CA VAL A 85 7.46 -3.31 -8.03
C VAL A 85 6.63 -3.24 -9.31
N ASP A 86 5.70 -4.17 -9.43
CA ASP A 86 4.78 -4.30 -10.57
C ASP A 86 3.55 -3.41 -10.40
N THR A 87 3.18 -3.08 -9.16
CA THR A 87 2.05 -2.19 -8.85
C THR A 87 2.29 -1.44 -7.54
N VAL A 88 1.76 -0.23 -7.44
CA VAL A 88 1.76 0.58 -6.22
C VAL A 88 0.34 0.73 -5.69
N LEU A 89 0.15 0.42 -4.41
CA LEU A 89 -1.00 0.86 -3.63
C LEU A 89 -0.69 2.23 -3.03
N PHE A 90 -1.29 3.29 -3.57
CA PHE A 90 -1.24 4.60 -2.93
C PHE A 90 -2.39 4.72 -1.94
N MET A 91 -2.08 4.63 -0.64
CA MET A 91 -3.05 4.60 0.42
C MET A 91 -3.26 5.98 1.05
N VAL A 92 -4.52 6.40 1.12
CA VAL A 92 -4.95 7.66 1.72
C VAL A 92 -6.09 7.42 2.72
N PRO A 93 -6.19 8.21 3.79
CA PRO A 93 -7.27 8.08 4.76
C PRO A 93 -8.55 8.77 4.25
N ALA A 94 -9.71 8.16 4.46
CA ALA A 94 -11.01 8.76 4.18
C ALA A 94 -11.38 9.83 5.21
N ASP A 95 -10.87 9.72 6.44
CA ASP A 95 -11.17 10.60 7.58
C ASP A 95 -10.35 11.90 7.62
N GLU A 96 -9.50 12.17 6.62
CA GLU A 96 -8.72 13.41 6.51
C GLU A 96 -8.79 13.95 5.08
N ALA A 97 -8.89 15.26 4.92
CA ALA A 97 -8.77 15.90 3.62
C ALA A 97 -7.37 15.68 3.02
N ARG A 98 -7.27 15.67 1.68
CA ARG A 98 -5.98 15.66 0.97
C ARG A 98 -5.10 16.81 1.45
N GLY A 99 -3.86 16.50 1.78
CA GLY A 99 -2.87 17.48 2.22
C GLY A 99 -1.62 17.51 1.35
N LYS A 100 -0.73 18.47 1.64
CA LYS A 100 0.56 18.65 0.93
C LYS A 100 1.42 17.39 0.85
N GLY A 101 1.34 16.52 1.87
CA GLY A 101 2.10 15.26 1.86
C GLY A 101 1.55 14.27 0.83
N ASP A 102 0.24 14.27 0.59
CA ASP A 102 -0.38 13.48 -0.47
C ASP A 102 0.01 14.03 -1.85
N ASP A 103 -0.03 15.36 -2.02
CA ASP A 103 0.41 16.02 -3.26
C ASP A 103 1.86 15.70 -3.62
N MET A 104 2.77 15.70 -2.62
CA MET A 104 4.17 15.32 -2.83
C MET A 104 4.33 13.88 -3.33
N ILE A 105 3.51 12.96 -2.83
CA ILE A 105 3.53 11.55 -3.27
C ILE A 105 2.97 11.45 -4.69
N ILE A 106 1.85 12.12 -4.97
CA ILE A 106 1.23 12.16 -6.31
C ILE A 106 2.23 12.63 -7.37
N GLU A 107 2.97 13.71 -7.12
CA GLU A 107 3.95 14.21 -8.10
C GLU A 107 5.09 13.20 -8.36
N ARG A 108 5.50 12.44 -7.35
CA ARG A 108 6.48 11.36 -7.53
C ARG A 108 5.89 10.16 -8.27
N LEU A 109 4.62 9.83 -8.04
CA LEU A 109 3.91 8.76 -8.72
C LEU A 109 3.62 9.07 -10.19
N LYS A 110 3.30 10.32 -10.54
CA LYS A 110 3.17 10.78 -11.95
C LYS A 110 4.45 10.58 -12.75
N ALA A 111 5.60 10.73 -12.10
CA ALA A 111 6.90 10.51 -12.73
C ALA A 111 7.28 9.01 -12.77
N ALA A 112 6.59 8.16 -12.01
CA ALA A 112 6.84 6.73 -11.99
C ALA A 112 6.14 6.04 -13.19
N LYS A 113 6.78 5.02 -13.75
CA LYS A 113 6.25 4.23 -14.88
C LYS A 113 5.53 2.96 -14.42
N VAL A 114 5.04 2.95 -13.18
CA VAL A 114 4.41 1.79 -12.55
C VAL A 114 2.91 2.06 -12.37
N PRO A 115 2.03 1.07 -12.61
CA PRO A 115 0.62 1.18 -12.31
C PRO A 115 0.34 1.56 -10.86
N VAL A 116 -0.57 2.50 -10.64
CA VAL A 116 -0.97 2.96 -9.31
C VAL A 116 -2.44 2.68 -9.08
N ILE A 117 -2.76 2.00 -7.98
CA ILE A 117 -4.11 1.81 -7.46
C ILE A 117 -4.28 2.75 -6.26
N LEU A 118 -5.30 3.60 -6.30
CA LEU A 118 -5.67 4.44 -5.16
C LEU A 118 -6.47 3.60 -4.17
N VAL A 119 -6.00 3.56 -2.92
CA VAL A 119 -6.66 2.86 -1.82
C VAL A 119 -7.15 3.90 -0.81
N VAL A 120 -8.46 4.13 -0.78
CA VAL A 120 -9.09 5.06 0.18
C VAL A 120 -9.48 4.27 1.42
N ASN A 121 -8.60 4.29 2.43
CA ASN A 121 -8.71 3.49 3.64
C ASN A 121 -9.54 4.19 4.73
N LYS A 122 -9.91 3.46 5.79
CA LYS A 122 -10.66 3.94 6.96
C LYS A 122 -12.08 4.38 6.63
N ILE A 123 -12.73 3.76 5.63
CA ILE A 123 -14.11 4.09 5.25
C ILE A 123 -15.12 3.86 6.38
N ASP A 124 -14.78 3.03 7.36
CA ASP A 124 -15.58 2.79 8.57
C ASP A 124 -15.77 4.03 9.45
N LYS A 125 -14.98 5.09 9.22
CA LYS A 125 -15.02 6.32 10.00
C LYS A 125 -15.81 7.47 9.38
N VAL A 126 -16.28 7.31 8.14
CA VAL A 126 -16.89 8.41 7.39
C VAL A 126 -18.25 8.05 6.83
N HIS A 127 -19.08 9.07 6.63
CA HIS A 127 -20.35 8.91 5.91
C HIS A 127 -20.07 8.69 4.40
N PRO A 128 -20.89 7.89 3.68
CA PRO A 128 -20.72 7.67 2.24
C PRO A 128 -20.58 8.95 1.40
N ASP A 129 -21.28 10.02 1.75
CA ASP A 129 -21.19 11.30 1.03
C ASP A 129 -19.79 11.93 1.10
N GLN A 130 -19.10 11.79 2.25
CA GLN A 130 -17.74 12.28 2.41
C GLN A 130 -16.76 11.43 1.59
N LEU A 131 -16.97 10.12 1.56
CA LEU A 131 -16.14 9.19 0.79
C LEU A 131 -16.13 9.52 -0.70
N LEU A 132 -17.29 9.85 -1.29
CA LEU A 132 -17.40 10.21 -2.71
C LEU A 132 -16.59 11.47 -3.02
N SER A 133 -16.72 12.51 -2.19
CA SER A 133 -15.97 13.76 -2.38
C SER A 133 -14.45 13.55 -2.31
N GLN A 134 -13.99 12.70 -1.39
CA GLN A 134 -12.57 12.34 -1.27
C GLN A 134 -12.07 11.58 -2.50
N ILE A 135 -12.83 10.60 -2.98
CA ILE A 135 -12.49 9.84 -4.20
C ILE A 135 -12.36 10.78 -5.39
N ASP A 136 -13.31 11.69 -5.57
CA ASP A 136 -13.31 12.62 -6.70
C ASP A 136 -12.16 13.63 -6.62
N ASP A 137 -11.79 14.12 -5.43
CA ASP A 137 -10.63 15.00 -5.27
C ASP A 137 -9.35 14.33 -5.76
N PHE A 138 -9.07 13.11 -5.30
CA PHE A 138 -7.89 12.36 -5.71
C PHE A 138 -7.93 11.92 -7.18
N ARG A 139 -9.07 11.40 -7.66
CA ARG A 139 -9.24 10.96 -9.06
C ARG A 139 -8.85 12.04 -10.07
N ASN A 140 -9.08 13.31 -9.74
CA ASN A 140 -8.74 14.44 -10.60
C ASN A 140 -7.26 14.83 -10.59
N GLN A 141 -6.41 14.20 -9.77
CA GLN A 141 -4.99 14.56 -9.65
C GLN A 141 -4.08 13.79 -10.59
N MET A 142 -4.40 12.54 -10.88
CA MET A 142 -3.67 11.68 -11.83
C MET A 142 -4.53 10.47 -12.23
N ASP A 143 -4.14 9.81 -13.31
CA ASP A 143 -4.79 8.57 -13.74
C ASP A 143 -4.40 7.42 -12.80
N PHE A 144 -5.39 6.89 -12.09
CA PHE A 144 -5.25 5.66 -11.32
C PHE A 144 -5.75 4.48 -12.15
N LYS A 145 -5.06 3.35 -12.05
CA LYS A 145 -5.49 2.09 -12.68
C LYS A 145 -6.80 1.61 -12.09
N GLU A 146 -6.95 1.70 -10.77
CA GLU A 146 -8.16 1.38 -10.02
C GLU A 146 -8.27 2.30 -8.81
N ILE A 147 -9.50 2.48 -8.29
CA ILE A 147 -9.77 3.19 -7.05
C ILE A 147 -10.60 2.27 -6.15
N VAL A 148 -10.04 1.89 -5.00
CA VAL A 148 -10.65 0.89 -4.11
C VAL A 148 -10.82 1.47 -2.70
N PRO A 149 -12.06 1.80 -2.28
CA PRO A 149 -12.34 2.18 -0.91
C PRO A 149 -12.35 0.95 0.01
N ILE A 150 -11.59 0.98 1.11
CA ILE A 150 -11.45 -0.14 2.04
C ILE A 150 -11.56 0.30 3.51
N SER A 151 -11.87 -0.66 4.39
CA SER A 151 -11.47 -0.56 5.80
C SER A 151 -10.46 -1.66 6.07
N ALA A 152 -9.18 -1.30 6.21
CA ALA A 152 -8.15 -2.24 6.62
C ALA A 152 -8.38 -2.78 8.04
N LEU A 153 -9.04 -1.99 8.89
CA LEU A 153 -9.33 -2.38 10.28
C LEU A 153 -10.48 -3.40 10.33
N GLN A 154 -11.57 -3.15 9.60
CA GLN A 154 -12.78 -3.98 9.62
C GLN A 154 -12.80 -5.06 8.53
N GLY A 155 -11.87 -5.00 7.57
CA GLY A 155 -11.79 -5.92 6.43
C GLY A 155 -12.68 -5.59 5.24
N ASN A 156 -13.47 -4.50 5.30
CA ASN A 156 -14.34 -4.12 4.18
C ASN A 156 -13.51 -3.92 2.90
N ASN A 157 -13.88 -4.64 1.84
CA ASN A 157 -13.26 -4.62 0.51
C ASN A 157 -11.77 -5.02 0.45
N VAL A 158 -11.17 -5.52 1.53
CA VAL A 158 -9.76 -5.94 1.52
C VAL A 158 -9.56 -7.15 0.60
N SER A 159 -10.43 -8.17 0.68
CA SER A 159 -10.38 -9.32 -0.23
C SER A 159 -10.54 -8.90 -1.69
N ARG A 160 -11.47 -7.99 -1.98
CA ARG A 160 -11.66 -7.46 -3.34
C ARG A 160 -10.42 -6.72 -3.86
N LEU A 161 -9.71 -6.00 -2.99
CA LEU A 161 -8.44 -5.36 -3.36
C LEU A 161 -7.38 -6.41 -3.71
N VAL A 162 -7.29 -7.51 -2.96
CA VAL A 162 -6.40 -8.64 -3.27
C VAL A 162 -6.78 -9.29 -4.60
N ASP A 163 -8.07 -9.51 -4.86
CA ASP A 163 -8.55 -10.04 -6.15
C ASP A 163 -8.17 -9.11 -7.32
N ILE A 164 -8.35 -7.79 -7.15
CA ILE A 164 -7.93 -6.81 -8.17
C ILE A 164 -6.42 -6.89 -8.42
N LEU A 165 -5.60 -7.04 -7.37
CA LEU A 165 -4.16 -7.22 -7.54
C LEU A 165 -3.86 -8.51 -8.31
N SER A 166 -4.47 -9.63 -7.92
CA SER A 166 -4.36 -10.94 -8.58
C SER A 166 -4.69 -10.89 -10.08
N GLU A 167 -5.81 -10.24 -10.43
CA GLU A 167 -6.27 -10.04 -11.81
C GLU A 167 -5.21 -9.30 -12.64
N ASN A 168 -4.45 -8.40 -12.00
CA ASN A 168 -3.46 -7.53 -12.62
C ASN A 168 -2.02 -8.03 -12.56
N LEU A 169 -1.76 -9.17 -11.90
CA LEU A 169 -0.45 -9.83 -11.93
C LEU A 169 -0.23 -10.57 -13.25
N ASP A 170 1.02 -10.55 -13.70
CA ASP A 170 1.49 -11.34 -14.82
C ASP A 170 1.73 -12.80 -14.42
N GLU A 171 1.79 -13.69 -15.41
CA GLU A 171 2.23 -15.07 -15.18
C GLU A 171 3.69 -15.09 -14.72
N GLY A 172 3.99 -15.89 -13.72
CA GLY A 172 5.29 -15.88 -13.07
C GLY A 172 5.59 -17.16 -12.32
N PHE A 173 6.72 -17.12 -11.61
CA PHE A 173 7.15 -18.19 -10.72
C PHE A 173 7.02 -17.74 -9.26
N GLN A 174 7.03 -18.71 -8.37
CA GLN A 174 7.02 -18.44 -6.94
C GLN A 174 8.41 -17.93 -6.50
N TYR A 175 8.49 -16.70 -5.99
CA TYR A 175 9.74 -16.06 -5.56
C TYR A 175 10.25 -16.59 -4.21
N PHE A 176 9.33 -16.93 -3.31
CA PHE A 176 9.61 -17.38 -1.95
C PHE A 176 8.90 -18.71 -1.62
N PRO A 177 9.45 -19.57 -0.74
CA PRO A 177 8.77 -20.78 -0.25
C PRO A 177 7.33 -20.52 0.23
N SER A 178 6.43 -21.49 0.06
CA SER A 178 4.98 -21.29 0.30
C SER A 178 4.64 -21.05 1.77
N ASP A 179 5.51 -21.47 2.68
CA ASP A 179 5.42 -21.29 4.13
C ASP A 179 6.07 -19.99 4.61
N GLN A 180 6.82 -19.30 3.75
CA GLN A 180 7.42 -18.03 4.10
C GLN A 180 6.39 -16.90 4.01
N ILE A 181 6.21 -16.19 5.12
CA ILE A 181 5.22 -15.10 5.26
C ILE A 181 5.84 -13.70 5.33
N THR A 182 7.13 -13.59 5.64
CA THR A 182 7.86 -12.33 5.82
C THR A 182 9.36 -12.49 5.52
N ASP A 183 10.08 -11.39 5.36
CA ASP A 183 11.53 -11.36 5.16
C ASP A 183 12.35 -11.16 6.45
N HIS A 184 11.67 -10.82 7.54
CA HIS A 184 12.28 -10.71 8.86
C HIS A 184 12.28 -12.06 9.59
N PRO A 185 13.43 -12.52 10.13
CA PRO A 185 13.43 -13.66 11.04
C PRO A 185 12.68 -13.31 12.34
N ASP A 186 12.04 -14.32 12.94
CA ASP A 186 11.37 -14.26 14.25
C ASP A 186 12.28 -13.72 15.37
#